data_AF-A0A6L6PEV7-F1
#
_entry.id   AF-A0A6L6PEV7-F1
#
_cell.length_a   1.000
_cell.length_b   1.000
_cell.length_c   1.000
_cell.angle_alpha   90.00
_cell.angle_beta   90.00
_cell.angle_gamma   90.00
#
_symmetry.space_group_name_H-M   'P 1'
#
loop_
_entity.id
_entity.type
_entity.pdbx_description
1 polymer ?
#
loop_
_entity_poly.entity_id
_entity_poly.type
_entity_poly.pdbx_seq_one_letter_code
_entity_poly.pdbx_strand_id
1 'polypeptide(L)'
;METEQRFEKQEAFADDTKQRLVRIETQLSGMELRMATREEIAGLRTDIYQLEVRMVEWFIFAAFGMTTVMGGVAVAAIRLMH
;
A
#
# COMPACT_ATOMS: atom_id res chain seq x y z
N MET A 1 -20.65 49.76 -29.51
CA MET A 1 -21.39 48.58 -30.01
C MET A 1 -20.48 47.40 -30.35
N GLU A 2 -19.56 47.45 -31.33
CA GLU A 2 -18.71 46.29 -31.65
C GLU A 2 -17.68 45.94 -30.55
N THR A 3 -17.10 46.95 -29.91
CA THR A 3 -16.14 46.79 -28.81
C THR A 3 -16.76 46.19 -27.55
N GLU A 4 -18.01 46.56 -27.24
CA GLU A 4 -18.78 46.04 -26.10
C GLU A 4 -19.11 44.55 -26.30
N GLN A 5 -19.53 44.16 -27.50
CA GLN A 5 -19.77 42.75 -27.83
C GLN A 5 -18.50 41.88 -27.71
N ARG A 6 -17.34 42.42 -28.10
CA ARG A 6 -16.06 41.72 -27.94
C ARG A 6 -15.66 41.59 -26.47
N PHE A 7 -16.00 42.58 -25.66
CA PHE A 7 -15.76 42.56 -24.22
C PHE A 7 -16.64 41.51 -23.53
N GLU A 8 -17.94 41.48 -23.83
CA GLU A 8 -18.87 40.45 -23.31
C GLU A 8 -18.44 39.03 -23.71
N LYS A 9 -18.00 38.83 -24.96
CA LYS A 9 -17.48 37.52 -25.41
C LYS A 9 -16.20 37.12 -24.68
N GLN A 10 -15.30 38.06 -24.40
CA GLN A 10 -14.10 37.79 -23.62
C GLN A 10 -14.44 37.48 -22.16
N GLU A 11 -15.39 38.19 -21.57
CA GLU A 11 -15.84 37.95 -20.21
C GLU A 11 -16.48 36.57 -20.08
N ALA A 12 -17.36 36.20 -21.01
CA ALA A 12 -17.97 34.87 -21.05
C ALA A 12 -16.92 33.76 -21.25
N PHE A 13 -15.92 33.98 -22.11
CA PHE A 13 -14.83 33.03 -22.30
C PHE A 13 -13.93 32.92 -21.06
N ALA A 14 -13.65 34.03 -20.39
CA ALA A 14 -12.88 34.05 -19.16
C ALA A 14 -13.62 33.31 -18.04
N ASP A 15 -14.93 33.45 -17.95
CA ASP A 15 -15.75 32.78 -16.94
C ASP A 15 -15.85 31.27 -17.20
N ASP A 16 -16.04 30.85 -18.45
CA ASP A 16 -15.96 29.43 -18.85
C ASP A 16 -14.58 28.84 -18.50
N THR A 17 -13.52 29.58 -18.82
CA THR A 17 -12.15 29.13 -18.53
C THR A 17 -11.92 28.96 -17.03
N LYS A 18 -12.39 29.90 -16.20
CA LYS A 18 -12.33 29.79 -14.74
C LYS A 18 -13.09 28.58 -14.23
N GLN A 19 -14.32 28.33 -14.71
CA GLN A 19 -15.08 27.15 -14.30
C GLN A 19 -14.36 25.85 -14.68
N ARG A 20 -13.76 25.80 -15.87
CA ARG A 20 -12.99 24.63 -16.31
C ARG A 20 -11.74 24.41 -15.46
N LEU A 21 -11.02 25.48 -15.10
CA LEU A 21 -9.88 25.39 -14.21
C LEU A 21 -10.27 24.86 -12.83
N VAL A 22 -11.34 25.40 -12.21
CA VAL A 22 -11.83 24.92 -10.91
C VAL A 22 -12.22 23.43 -10.97
N ARG A 23 -12.85 23.00 -12.07
CA ARG A 23 -13.19 21.58 -12.27
C ARG A 23 -11.93 20.71 -12.37
N ILE A 24 -10.92 21.15 -13.11
CA ILE A 24 -9.65 20.43 -13.27
C ILE A 24 -8.92 20.34 -11.92
N GLU A 25 -8.84 21.44 -11.16
CA GLU A 25 -8.25 21.44 -9.82
C GLU A 25 -8.95 20.46 -8.89
N THR A 26 -10.29 20.46 -8.89
CA THR A 26 -11.09 19.52 -8.08
C THR A 26 -10.81 18.06 -8.47
N GLN A 27 -10.72 17.77 -9.77
CA GLN A 27 -10.39 16.44 -10.26
C GLN A 27 -8.96 16.03 -9.91
N LEU A 28 -8.01 16.96 -9.99
CA LEU A 28 -6.60 16.72 -9.66
C LEU A 28 -6.44 16.41 -8.17
N SER A 29 -7.04 17.20 -7.28
CA SER A 29 -7.05 16.92 -5.84
C SER A 29 -7.69 15.56 -5.53
N GLY A 30 -8.75 15.20 -6.25
CA GLY A 30 -9.35 13.86 -6.14
C GLY A 30 -8.44 12.73 -6.61
N MET A 31 -7.59 12.97 -7.61
CA MET A 31 -6.61 12.01 -8.10
C MET A 31 -5.41 11.87 -7.16
N GLU A 32 -4.89 12.99 -6.63
CA GLU A 32 -3.82 13.00 -5.62
C GLU A 32 -4.20 12.19 -4.39
N LEU A 33 -5.43 12.38 -3.89
CA LEU A 33 -5.96 11.60 -2.76
C LEU A 33 -5.97 10.09 -3.07
N ARG A 34 -6.42 9.70 -4.27
CA ARG A 34 -6.45 8.29 -4.71
C ARG A 34 -5.06 7.70 -4.90
N MET A 35 -4.08 8.50 -5.35
CA MET A 35 -2.68 8.08 -5.45
C MET A 35 -2.07 7.86 -4.07
N ALA A 36 -2.31 8.77 -3.12
CA ALA A 36 -1.88 8.59 -1.74
C ALA A 36 -2.41 7.26 -1.15
N THR A 37 -3.69 6.95 -1.35
CA THR A 37 -4.26 5.66 -0.91
C THR A 37 -3.62 4.45 -1.61
N ARG A 38 -3.24 4.58 -2.89
CA ARG A 38 -2.55 3.48 -3.61
C ARG A 38 -1.15 3.22 -3.08
N GLU A 39 -0.41 4.27 -2.72
CA GLU A 39 0.90 4.14 -2.09
C GLU A 39 0.79 3.47 -0.71
N GLU A 40 -0.19 3.86 0.09
CA GLU A 40 -0.48 3.19 1.37
C GLU A 40 -0.80 1.70 1.18
N ILE A 41 -1.62 1.34 0.18
CA ILE A 41 -1.92 -0.06 -0.16
C ILE A 41 -0.65 -0.84 -0.57
N ALA A 42 0.26 -0.21 -1.31
CA ALA A 42 1.54 -0.83 -1.69
C ALA A 42 2.44 -1.09 -0.47
N GLY A 43 2.46 -0.16 0.49
CA GLY A 43 3.09 -0.32 1.79
C GLY A 43 2.53 -1.51 2.55
N LEU A 44 1.20 -1.56 2.74
CA LEU A 44 0.52 -2.67 3.41
C LEU A 44 0.82 -4.03 2.76
N ARG A 45 0.85 -4.10 1.42
CA ARG A 45 1.17 -5.34 0.71
C ARG A 45 2.59 -5.81 1.02
N THR A 46 3.54 -4.88 1.12
CA THR A 46 4.94 -5.19 1.47
C THR A 46 5.04 -5.70 2.91
N ASP A 47 4.34 -5.06 3.84
CA ASP A 47 4.29 -5.48 5.24
C ASP A 47 3.69 -6.87 5.40
N ILE A 48 2.64 -7.19 4.64
CA ILE A 48 2.04 -8.54 4.60
C ILE A 48 3.05 -9.58 4.11
N TYR A 49 3.79 -9.31 3.03
CA TYR A 49 4.82 -10.23 2.55
C TYR A 49 5.93 -10.45 3.59
N GLN A 50 6.38 -9.40 4.27
CA GLN A 50 7.37 -9.54 5.33
C GLN A 50 6.83 -10.35 6.51
N LEU A 51 5.56 -10.15 6.87
CA LEU A 51 4.91 -10.94 7.91
C LEU A 51 4.82 -12.42 7.53
N GLU A 52 4.45 -12.72 6.28
CA GLU A 52 4.35 -14.09 5.75
C GLU A 52 5.71 -14.78 5.78
N VAL A 53 6.77 -14.13 5.30
CA VAL A 53 8.15 -14.65 5.35
C VAL A 53 8.57 -14.92 6.79
N ARG A 54 8.35 -13.97 7.69
CA ARG A 54 8.71 -14.12 9.11
C ARG A 54 7.92 -15.25 9.77
N MET A 55 6.65 -15.42 9.42
CA MET A 55 5.82 -16.50 9.92
C MET A 55 6.35 -17.86 9.44
N VAL A 56 6.67 -17.99 8.15
CA VAL A 56 7.26 -19.20 7.57
C VAL A 56 8.60 -19.52 8.24
N GLU A 57 9.44 -18.51 8.46
CA GLU A 57 10.72 -18.66 9.18
C GLU A 57 10.51 -19.21 10.60
N TRP A 58 9.59 -18.61 11.38
CA TRP A 58 9.25 -19.13 12.71
C TRP A 58 8.69 -20.55 12.68
N PHE A 59 7.87 -20.89 11.68
CA PHE A 59 7.35 -22.26 11.51
C PHE A 59 8.47 -23.26 11.25
N ILE A 60 9.43 -22.92 10.38
CA ILE A 60 10.59 -23.77 10.11
C ILE A 60 11.42 -23.96 11.38
N PHE A 61 11.76 -22.87 12.09
CA PHE A 61 12.50 -22.97 13.35
C PHE A 61 11.76 -23.77 14.42
N ALA A 62 10.44 -23.61 14.55
CA ALA A 62 9.64 -24.38 15.49
C ALA A 62 9.63 -25.88 15.13
N ALA A 63 9.43 -26.21 13.84
CA ALA A 63 9.41 -27.59 13.37
C ALA A 63 10.77 -28.30 13.58
N PHE A 64 11.87 -27.67 13.17
CA PHE A 64 13.21 -28.23 13.33
C PHE A 64 13.71 -28.21 14.79
N GLY A 65 13.33 -27.19 15.56
CA GLY A 65 13.61 -27.13 16.99
C GLY A 65 12.95 -28.28 17.75
N MET A 66 11.69 -28.59 17.43
CA MET A 66 10.96 -29.70 18.06
C MET A 66 11.54 -31.07 17.72
N THR A 67 11.96 -31.32 16.46
CA THR A 67 12.55 -32.61 16.08
C THR A 67 13.92 -32.85 16.75
N THR A 68 14.72 -31.80 16.90
CA THR A 68 16.03 -31.89 17.54
C THR A 68 15.91 -32.24 19.04
N VAL A 69 14.92 -31.66 19.73
CA VAL A 69 14.67 -31.95 21.15
C VAL A 69 14.21 -33.40 21.34
N MET A 70 13.31 -33.93 20.49
CA MET A 70 12.86 -35.31 20.61
C MET A 70 13.99 -36.34 20.36
N GLY A 71 14.87 -36.07 19.38
CA GLY A 71 16.02 -36.92 19.10
C GLY A 71 17.02 -36.98 20.26
N GLY A 72 17.32 -35.84 20.88
CA GLY A 72 18.21 -35.77 22.04
C GLY A 72 17.68 -36.52 23.26
N VAL A 73 16.38 -36.43 23.54
CA VAL A 73 15.74 -37.16 24.65
C VAL A 73 15.74 -38.66 24.40
N ALA A 74 15.46 -39.10 23.16
CA ALA A 74 15.47 -40.52 22.81
C ALA A 74 16.87 -41.15 22.99
N VAL A 75 17.93 -40.47 22.53
CA VAL A 75 19.32 -40.95 22.68
C VAL A 75 19.75 -40.94 24.15
N ALA A 76 19.37 -39.93 24.93
CA ALA A 76 19.66 -39.87 26.36
C ALA A 76 18.95 -40.99 27.13
N ALA A 77 17.69 -41.30 26.78
CA ALA A 77 16.94 -42.41 27.38
C ALA A 77 17.57 -43.78 27.05
N ILE A 78 17.99 -44.00 25.80
CA ILE A 78 18.68 -45.24 25.39
C ILE A 78 19.99 -45.42 26.17
N ARG A 79 20.77 -44.34 26.37
CA ARG A 79 22.04 -44.37 27.10
C ARG A 79 21.89 -44.57 28.61
N LEU A 80 20.73 -44.27 29.20
CA LEU A 80 20.43 -44.50 30.62
C LEU A 80 19.93 -45.92 30.91
N MET A 81 19.37 -46.60 29.90
CA MET A 81 18.84 -47.96 30.04
C MET A 81 19.86 -49.07 29.72
N HIS A 82 21.05 -48.70 29.25
CA HIS A 82 22.12 -49.62 28.84
C HIS A 82 23.39 -49.41 29.67
#